data_AF-A0A0D8Y129-F1
#
_entry.id   AF-A0A0D8Y129-F1
#
_cell.length_a   1.000
_cell.length_b   1.000
_cell.length_c   1.000
_cell.angle_alpha   90.00
_cell.angle_beta   90.00
_cell.angle_gamma   90.00
#
_symmetry.space_group_name_H-M   'P 1'
#
loop_
_entity.id
_entity.type
_entity.pdbx_description
1 polymer ?
#
loop_
_entity_poly.entity_id
_entity_poly.type
_entity_poly.pdbx_seq_one_letter_code
_entity_poly.pdbx_strand_id
1 'polypeptide(L)'
;MSIFWTIIFLISRVYFIFMTLLFHILNRFKRKQTVPSTNDKLLRISATEAVRLIASRKLTSKELVEAYIYRIEQVNDLINAVVVTLFDDAIDKAENIDQLIADYDDQKLIEMVKRRPLLGVPFTVKDALNVNGRIITCGIFSQRNVKCTSTAEVIEKLFF
;
A
#
# COMPACT_ATOMS: atom_id res chain seq x y z
N MET A 1 -34.31 32.83 -8.58
CA MET A 1 -33.73 31.69 -9.35
C MET A 1 -34.73 31.27 -10.40
N SER A 2 -34.30 30.92 -11.62
CA SER A 2 -35.23 30.50 -12.67
C SER A 2 -35.94 29.19 -12.31
N ILE A 3 -37.18 29.02 -12.78
CA ILE A 3 -37.99 27.79 -12.62
C ILE A 3 -37.20 26.54 -13.04
N PHE A 4 -36.37 26.65 -14.08
CA PHE A 4 -35.47 25.60 -14.53
C PHE A 4 -34.55 25.07 -13.41
N TRP A 5 -33.86 25.97 -12.69
CA TRP A 5 -33.00 25.58 -11.58
C TRP A 5 -33.80 24.95 -10.44
N THR A 6 -34.97 25.50 -10.12
CA THR A 6 -35.85 24.95 -9.09
C THR A 6 -36.27 23.51 -9.41
N ILE A 7 -36.61 23.22 -10.67
CA ILE A 7 -36.95 21.87 -11.12
C ILE A 7 -35.75 20.93 -10.99
N ILE A 8 -34.55 21.36 -11.43
CA ILE A 8 -33.31 20.57 -11.29
C ILE A 8 -33.03 20.25 -9.82
N PHE A 9 -33.14 21.23 -8.93
CA PHE A 9 -32.93 21.01 -7.49
C PHE A 9 -33.93 20.01 -6.90
N LEU A 10 -35.20 20.08 -7.33
CA LEU A 10 -36.23 19.15 -6.87
C LEU A 10 -35.94 17.72 -7.35
N ILE A 11 -35.58 17.54 -8.64
CA ILE A 11 -35.18 16.25 -9.20
C ILE A 11 -33.96 15.69 -8.46
N SER A 12 -32.93 16.51 -8.25
CA SER A 12 -31.72 16.12 -7.53
C SER A 12 -32.02 15.66 -6.09
N ARG A 13 -32.88 16.38 -5.36
CA ARG A 13 -33.30 15.97 -4.02
C ARG A 13 -34.03 14.63 -4.01
N VAL A 14 -34.98 14.44 -4.93
CA VAL A 14 -35.70 13.16 -5.06
C VAL A 14 -34.72 12.03 -5.38
N TYR A 15 -33.78 12.26 -6.32
CA TYR A 15 -32.72 11.31 -6.66
C TYR A 15 -31.86 10.93 -5.46
N PHE A 16 -31.37 11.89 -4.68
CA PHE A 16 -30.53 11.61 -3.51
C PHE A 16 -31.30 10.89 -2.40
N ILE A 17 -32.57 11.24 -2.16
CA ILE A 17 -33.43 10.52 -1.21
C ILE A 17 -33.62 9.07 -1.68
N PHE A 18 -33.97 8.88 -2.95
CA PHE A 18 -34.13 7.56 -3.54
C PHE A 18 -32.85 6.72 -3.43
N MET A 19 -31.70 7.27 -3.82
CA MET A 19 -30.41 6.58 -3.71
C MET A 19 -30.07 6.24 -2.27
N THR A 20 -30.32 7.14 -1.33
CA THR A 20 -30.11 6.89 0.11
C THR A 20 -30.97 5.72 0.60
N LEU A 21 -32.26 5.70 0.27
CA LEU A 21 -33.17 4.62 0.64
C LEU A 21 -32.75 3.30 -0.02
N LEU A 22 -32.42 3.33 -1.31
CA LEU A 22 -31.94 2.18 -2.08
C LEU A 22 -30.69 1.58 -1.44
N PHE A 23 -29.64 2.37 -1.23
CA PHE A 23 -28.41 1.89 -0.60
C PHE A 23 -28.64 1.45 0.85
N HIS A 24 -29.51 2.12 1.61
CA HIS A 24 -29.85 1.68 2.95
C HIS A 24 -30.48 0.28 2.94
N ILE A 25 -31.48 0.05 2.06
CA ILE A 25 -32.13 -1.26 1.89
C ILE A 25 -31.11 -2.31 1.45
N LEU A 26 -30.33 -2.05 0.38
CA LEU A 26 -29.32 -2.98 -0.12
C LEU A 26 -28.28 -3.33 0.95
N ASN A 27 -27.80 -2.33 1.69
CA ASN A 27 -26.82 -2.52 2.74
C ASN A 27 -27.38 -3.21 3.99
N ARG A 28 -28.71 -3.22 4.21
CA ARG A 28 -29.33 -4.05 5.26
C ARG A 28 -29.18 -5.54 4.99
N PHE A 29 -29.17 -5.95 3.72
CA PHE A 29 -29.02 -7.35 3.33
C PHE A 29 -27.55 -7.75 3.09
N LYS A 30 -26.63 -6.79 2.93
CA LYS A 30 -25.20 -7.09 2.83
C LYS A 30 -24.66 -7.54 4.19
N ARG A 31 -24.09 -8.75 4.22
CA ARG A 31 -23.35 -9.24 5.39
C ARG A 31 -22.11 -8.37 5.58
N LYS A 32 -21.95 -7.79 6.77
CA LYS A 32 -20.71 -7.11 7.15
C LYS A 32 -19.59 -8.16 7.21
N GLN A 33 -18.55 -7.93 6.43
CA GLN A 33 -17.31 -8.69 6.51
C GLN A 33 -16.32 -7.91 7.35
N THR A 34 -15.48 -8.62 8.11
CA THR A 34 -14.41 -8.03 8.90
C THR A 34 -13.12 -8.72 8.53
N VAL A 35 -12.03 -7.94 8.52
CA VAL A 35 -10.70 -8.50 8.32
C VAL A 35 -10.36 -9.38 9.54
N PRO A 36 -10.07 -10.68 9.35
CA PRO A 36 -9.71 -11.55 10.46
C PRO A 36 -8.39 -11.09 11.09
N SER A 37 -8.21 -11.26 12.40
CA SER A 37 -6.92 -10.96 13.04
C SER A 37 -5.81 -11.87 12.49
N THR A 38 -4.58 -11.37 12.44
CA THR A 38 -3.40 -12.19 12.13
C THR A 38 -2.72 -12.68 13.40
N ASN A 39 -2.27 -13.93 13.40
CA ASN A 39 -1.43 -14.51 14.44
C ASN A 39 0.07 -14.40 14.12
N ASP A 40 0.42 -13.93 12.92
CA ASP A 40 1.81 -13.71 12.53
C ASP A 40 2.38 -12.51 13.28
N LYS A 41 3.42 -12.76 14.06
CA LYS A 41 4.10 -11.76 14.88
C LYS A 41 4.88 -10.76 14.03
N LEU A 42 5.37 -11.15 12.85
CA LEU A 42 6.11 -10.28 11.95
C LEU A 42 5.25 -9.10 11.47
N LEU A 43 3.95 -9.31 11.32
CA LEU A 43 3.00 -8.26 10.92
C LEU A 43 2.69 -7.26 12.05
N ARG A 44 3.25 -7.45 13.24
CA ARG A 44 2.99 -6.65 14.45
C ARG A 44 4.23 -5.94 14.99
N ILE A 45 5.41 -6.17 14.42
CA ILE A 45 6.63 -5.46 14.82
C ILE A 45 6.61 -4.03 14.26
N SER A 46 7.27 -3.10 14.95
CA SER A 46 7.46 -1.74 14.43
C SER A 46 8.52 -1.74 13.32
N ALA A 47 8.54 -0.69 12.50
CA ALA A 47 9.61 -0.49 11.51
C ALA A 47 10.99 -0.43 12.16
N THR A 48 11.11 0.22 13.33
CA THR A 48 12.36 0.28 14.09
C THR A 48 12.83 -1.10 14.57
N GLU A 49 11.89 -1.95 14.99
CA GLU A 49 12.20 -3.32 15.40
C GLU A 49 12.55 -4.20 14.20
N ALA A 50 11.86 -4.05 13.08
CA ALA A 50 12.20 -4.71 11.82
C ALA A 50 13.64 -4.38 11.39
N VAL A 51 14.02 -3.10 11.34
CA VAL A 51 15.40 -2.68 11.01
C VAL A 51 16.40 -3.29 11.99
N ARG A 52 16.10 -3.30 13.30
CA ARG A 52 16.98 -3.89 14.31
C ARG A 52 17.17 -5.39 14.09
N LEU A 53 16.10 -6.12 13.79
CA LEU A 53 16.15 -7.57 13.54
C LEU A 53 16.90 -7.88 12.23
N ILE A 54 16.64 -7.10 11.17
CA ILE A 54 17.31 -7.20 9.88
C ILE A 54 18.80 -6.91 10.00
N ALA A 55 19.17 -5.80 10.63
CA ALA A 55 20.57 -5.45 10.86
C ALA A 55 21.29 -6.45 11.79
N SER A 56 20.56 -7.17 12.66
CA SER A 56 21.16 -8.23 13.49
C SER A 56 21.08 -9.62 12.86
N ARG A 57 20.65 -9.73 11.59
CA ARG A 57 20.53 -10.99 10.83
C ARG A 57 19.61 -12.02 11.49
N LYS A 58 18.67 -11.55 12.31
CA LYS A 58 17.65 -12.38 13.00
C LYS A 58 16.36 -12.51 12.19
N LEU A 59 16.21 -11.69 11.17
CA LEU A 59 15.11 -11.64 10.23
C LEU A 59 15.70 -11.15 8.91
N THR A 60 15.32 -11.73 7.79
CA THR A 60 15.68 -11.22 6.47
C THR A 60 14.63 -10.21 5.98
N SER A 61 15.04 -9.26 5.16
CA SER A 61 14.13 -8.35 4.45
C SER A 61 13.13 -9.15 3.63
N LYS A 62 13.57 -10.23 2.98
CA LYS A 62 12.72 -11.10 2.17
C LYS A 62 11.62 -11.76 3.01
N GLU A 63 11.97 -12.39 4.13
CA GLU A 63 10.98 -13.02 5.03
C GLU A 63 9.91 -12.01 5.48
N LEU A 64 10.32 -10.78 5.80
CA LEU A 64 9.37 -9.74 6.18
C LEU A 64 8.45 -9.33 5.02
N VAL A 65 9.00 -9.13 3.83
CA VAL A 65 8.24 -8.81 2.61
C VAL A 65 7.24 -9.92 2.28
N GLU A 66 7.67 -11.17 2.29
CA GLU A 66 6.81 -12.34 2.01
C GLU A 66 5.67 -12.45 3.02
N ALA A 67 5.93 -12.20 4.31
CA ALA A 67 4.88 -12.18 5.34
C ALA A 67 3.80 -11.12 5.03
N TYR A 68 4.20 -9.91 4.62
CA TYR A 68 3.25 -8.87 4.22
C TYR A 68 2.52 -9.20 2.92
N ILE A 69 3.18 -9.75 1.91
CA ILE A 69 2.55 -10.18 0.66
C ILE A 69 1.47 -11.22 0.94
N TYR A 70 1.82 -12.28 1.69
CA TYR A 70 0.88 -13.32 2.08
C TYR A 70 -0.33 -12.74 2.82
N ARG A 71 -0.10 -11.76 3.71
CA ARG A 71 -1.20 -11.09 4.38
C ARG A 71 -2.08 -10.28 3.43
N ILE A 72 -1.49 -9.57 2.48
CA ILE A 72 -2.23 -8.78 1.49
C ILE A 72 -3.14 -9.72 0.68
N GLU A 73 -2.61 -10.84 0.18
CA GLU A 73 -3.38 -11.82 -0.57
C GLU A 73 -4.57 -12.38 0.22
N GLN A 74 -4.41 -12.59 1.53
CA GLN A 74 -5.49 -13.09 2.39
C GLN A 74 -6.66 -12.11 2.57
N VAL A 75 -6.43 -10.79 2.50
CA VAL A 75 -7.42 -9.79 2.97
C VAL A 75 -7.76 -8.71 1.99
N ASN A 76 -6.96 -8.50 0.95
CA ASN A 76 -7.18 -7.39 0.03
C ASN A 76 -8.51 -7.53 -0.71
N ASP A 77 -8.99 -8.73 -1.01
CA ASP A 77 -10.31 -8.95 -1.61
C ASP A 77 -11.47 -8.42 -0.74
N LEU A 78 -11.27 -8.34 0.58
CA LEU A 78 -12.28 -7.84 1.52
C LEU A 78 -12.30 -6.30 1.60
N ILE A 79 -11.15 -5.65 1.45
CA ILE A 79 -10.98 -4.21 1.74
C ILE A 79 -10.54 -3.37 0.54
N ASN A 80 -10.06 -4.00 -0.53
CA ASN A 80 -9.56 -3.37 -1.75
C ASN A 80 -8.57 -2.23 -1.49
N ALA A 81 -7.61 -2.45 -0.59
CA ALA A 81 -6.67 -1.43 -0.13
C ALA A 81 -5.44 -1.28 -1.05
N VAL A 82 -4.98 -2.37 -1.65
CA VAL A 82 -3.86 -2.41 -2.60
C VAL A 82 -4.42 -2.55 -4.01
N VAL A 83 -4.22 -1.53 -4.84
CA VAL A 83 -4.76 -1.44 -6.21
C VAL A 83 -3.73 -1.75 -7.30
N VAL A 84 -2.44 -1.66 -6.96
CA VAL A 84 -1.31 -2.01 -7.82
C VAL A 84 -0.32 -2.76 -6.95
N THR A 85 0.07 -3.97 -7.36
CA THR A 85 1.07 -4.78 -6.66
C THR A 85 2.42 -4.66 -7.36
N LEU A 86 3.48 -4.61 -6.54
CA LEU A 86 4.88 -4.61 -6.97
C LEU A 86 5.63 -5.74 -6.25
N PHE A 87 4.99 -6.90 -6.13
CA PHE A 87 5.46 -8.00 -5.28
C PHE A 87 6.79 -8.57 -5.75
N ASP A 88 6.93 -8.86 -7.05
CA ASP A 88 8.18 -9.38 -7.62
C ASP A 88 9.33 -8.39 -7.40
N ASP A 89 9.15 -7.12 -7.79
CA ASP A 89 10.11 -6.04 -7.52
C ASP A 89 10.48 -5.92 -6.04
N ALA A 90 9.50 -6.09 -5.13
CA ALA A 90 9.73 -5.98 -3.70
C ALA A 90 10.56 -7.16 -3.16
N ILE A 91 10.32 -8.37 -3.65
CA ILE A 91 11.10 -9.57 -3.33
C ILE A 91 12.54 -9.41 -3.84
N ASP A 92 12.71 -9.02 -5.11
CA ASP A 92 14.03 -8.81 -5.71
C ASP A 92 14.83 -7.76 -4.92
N LYS A 93 14.21 -6.65 -4.54
CA LYS A 93 14.86 -5.61 -3.72
C LYS A 93 15.22 -6.12 -2.34
N ALA A 94 14.35 -6.92 -1.72
CA ALA A 94 14.61 -7.49 -0.40
C ALA A 94 15.81 -8.44 -0.42
N GLU A 95 15.89 -9.31 -1.42
CA GLU A 95 17.03 -10.21 -1.63
C GLU A 95 18.35 -9.44 -1.81
N ASN A 96 18.33 -8.35 -2.57
CA ASN A 96 19.51 -7.49 -2.74
C ASN A 96 19.94 -6.85 -1.41
N ILE A 97 19.00 -6.44 -0.55
CA ILE A 97 19.31 -5.92 0.78
C ILE A 97 19.89 -7.01 1.68
N ASP A 98 19.33 -8.22 1.64
CA ASP A 98 19.81 -9.34 2.44
C ASP A 98 21.24 -9.74 2.05
N GLN A 99 21.55 -9.78 0.75
CA GLN A 99 22.91 -9.99 0.24
C GLN A 99 23.86 -8.88 0.72
N LEU A 100 23.45 -7.60 0.60
CA LEU A 100 24.25 -6.48 1.07
C LEU A 100 24.59 -6.57 2.57
N ILE A 101 23.62 -6.99 3.39
CA ILE A 101 23.81 -7.16 4.84
C ILE A 101 24.72 -8.35 5.15
N ALA A 102 24.64 -9.43 4.37
CA ALA A 102 25.52 -10.59 4.52
C ALA A 102 27.01 -10.22 4.32
N ASP A 103 27.29 -9.33 3.38
CA ASP A 103 28.66 -8.91 3.03
C ASP A 103 29.28 -7.86 3.97
N TYR A 104 28.49 -7.24 4.84
CA TYR A 104 28.91 -6.08 5.63
C TYR A 104 29.35 -6.47 7.04
N ASP A 105 30.42 -5.87 7.55
CA ASP A 105 30.72 -5.94 8.98
C ASP A 105 29.75 -5.07 9.80
N ASP A 106 29.77 -5.25 11.12
CA ASP A 106 28.84 -4.57 12.03
C ASP A 106 29.04 -3.04 12.05
N GLN A 107 30.26 -2.53 11.86
CA GLN A 107 30.52 -1.08 11.83
C GLN A 107 29.90 -0.45 10.58
N LYS A 108 30.11 -1.07 9.42
CA LYS A 108 29.56 -0.64 8.14
C LYS A 108 28.04 -0.72 8.15
N LEU A 109 27.47 -1.73 8.80
CA LEU A 109 26.03 -1.87 8.94
C LEU A 109 25.41 -0.79 9.86
N ILE A 110 26.08 -0.43 10.96
CA ILE A 110 25.66 0.70 11.81
C ILE A 110 25.63 2.00 11.01
N GLU A 111 26.66 2.28 10.21
CA GLU A 111 26.69 3.46 9.35
C GLU A 111 25.58 3.42 8.30
N MET A 112 25.37 2.26 7.68
CA MET A 112 24.31 2.05 6.69
C MET A 112 22.93 2.35 7.27
N VAL A 113 22.61 1.80 8.45
CA VAL A 113 21.31 2.03 9.12
C VAL A 113 21.12 3.50 9.50
N LYS A 114 22.19 4.23 9.87
CA LYS A 114 22.10 5.68 10.11
C LYS A 114 21.74 6.46 8.85
N ARG A 115 22.29 6.07 7.70
CA ARG A 115 21.99 6.70 6.40
C ARG A 115 20.63 6.23 5.85
N ARG A 116 20.22 5.00 6.16
CA ARG A 116 19.02 4.31 5.68
C ARG A 116 18.19 3.80 6.86
N PRO A 117 17.44 4.67 7.54
CA PRO A 117 16.71 4.31 8.76
C PRO A 117 15.54 3.33 8.54
N LEU A 118 15.23 2.98 7.29
CA LEU A 118 14.19 2.01 6.90
C LEU A 118 14.77 0.83 6.09
N LEU A 119 16.07 0.55 6.22
CA LEU A 119 16.75 -0.53 5.50
C LEU A 119 15.99 -1.85 5.63
N GLY A 120 15.56 -2.42 4.49
CA GLY A 120 14.85 -3.71 4.41
C GLY A 120 13.40 -3.70 4.90
N VAL A 121 12.83 -2.55 5.26
CA VAL A 121 11.44 -2.45 5.70
C VAL A 121 10.51 -2.28 4.50
N PRO A 122 9.51 -3.16 4.30
CA PRO A 122 8.52 -2.98 3.25
C PRO A 122 7.63 -1.76 3.53
N PHE A 123 7.18 -1.11 2.46
CA PHE A 123 6.26 0.01 2.54
C PHE A 123 5.26 -0.01 1.39
N THR A 124 4.11 0.62 1.63
CA THR A 124 3.11 0.91 0.60
C THR A 124 3.02 2.40 0.39
N VAL A 125 2.64 2.83 -0.81
CA VAL A 125 2.41 4.24 -1.13
C VAL A 125 1.03 4.46 -1.72
N LYS A 126 0.48 5.66 -1.51
CA LYS A 126 -0.79 6.05 -2.12
C LYS A 126 -0.65 6.00 -3.64
N ASP A 127 -1.70 5.56 -4.34
CA ASP A 127 -1.85 5.63 -5.80
C ASP A 127 -1.95 7.09 -6.30
N ALA A 128 -0.92 7.88 -6.00
CA ALA A 128 -0.80 9.30 -6.28
C ALA A 128 0.67 9.73 -6.35
N LEU A 129 1.62 8.79 -6.22
CA LEU A 129 3.05 9.02 -6.31
C LEU A 129 3.59 8.22 -7.50
N ASN A 130 4.22 8.93 -8.44
CA ASN A 130 4.72 8.33 -9.67
C ASN A 130 5.81 7.30 -9.37
N VAL A 131 5.74 6.16 -10.06
CA VAL A 131 6.78 5.14 -10.10
C VAL A 131 7.02 4.79 -11.56
N ASN A 132 8.25 4.97 -12.04
CA ASN A 132 8.57 4.83 -13.46
C ASN A 132 8.10 3.47 -14.02
N GLY A 133 7.44 3.48 -15.17
CA GLY A 133 6.93 2.28 -15.84
C GLY A 133 5.65 1.68 -15.24
N ARG A 134 5.16 2.21 -14.10
CA ARG A 134 3.94 1.75 -13.43
C ARG A 134 2.74 2.64 -13.76
N ILE A 135 1.54 2.11 -13.58
CA ILE A 135 0.28 2.86 -13.77
C ILE A 135 -0.11 3.42 -12.41
N ILE A 136 -0.28 4.74 -12.33
CA ILE A 136 -0.72 5.46 -11.14
C ILE A 136 -1.94 6.29 -11.54
N THR A 137 -3.09 6.06 -10.90
CA THR A 137 -4.37 6.58 -11.41
C THR A 137 -4.96 7.74 -10.61
N CYS A 138 -4.55 7.94 -9.36
CA CYS A 138 -5.25 8.82 -8.42
C CYS A 138 -6.74 8.48 -8.26
N GLY A 139 -7.12 7.23 -8.52
CA GLY A 139 -8.52 6.79 -8.62
C GLY A 139 -9.27 7.26 -9.87
N ILE A 140 -8.59 7.85 -10.85
CA ILE A 140 -9.19 8.37 -12.08
C ILE A 140 -9.15 7.28 -13.16
N PHE A 141 -10.32 6.71 -13.47
CA PHE A 141 -10.46 5.59 -14.40
C PHE A 141 -9.91 5.85 -15.82
N SER A 142 -9.93 7.09 -16.30
CA SER A 142 -9.36 7.44 -17.61
C SER A 142 -7.84 7.28 -17.66
N GLN A 143 -7.15 7.22 -16.52
CA GLN A 143 -5.70 7.06 -16.43
C GLN A 143 -5.24 5.60 -16.40
N ARG A 144 -6.15 4.61 -16.41
CA ARG A 144 -5.84 3.18 -16.22
C ARG A 144 -4.84 2.56 -17.22
N ASN A 145 -4.55 3.24 -18.33
CA ASN A 145 -3.61 2.78 -19.36
C ASN A 145 -2.40 3.71 -19.52
N VAL A 146 -2.23 4.71 -18.64
CA VAL A 146 -1.15 5.68 -18.71
C VAL A 146 -0.04 5.26 -17.74
N LYS A 147 1.14 4.97 -18.27
CA LYS A 147 2.32 4.64 -17.47
C LYS A 147 3.08 5.92 -17.11
N CYS A 148 3.56 6.00 -15.87
CA CYS A 148 4.47 7.05 -15.44
C CYS A 148 5.80 6.93 -16.20
N THR A 149 6.39 8.08 -16.57
CA THR A 149 7.71 8.18 -17.22
C THR A 149 8.83 8.58 -16.26
N SER A 150 8.50 8.77 -14.98
CA SER A 150 9.42 9.15 -13.92
C SER A 150 8.97 8.57 -12.59
N THR A 151 9.89 8.52 -11.63
CA THR A 151 9.62 8.19 -10.23
C THR A 151 9.62 9.47 -9.41
N ALA A 152 8.70 9.61 -8.46
CA ALA A 152 8.68 10.75 -7.56
C ALA A 152 9.89 10.76 -6.63
N GLU A 153 10.45 11.94 -6.33
CA GLU A 153 11.67 12.08 -5.52
C GLU A 153 11.55 11.42 -4.14
N VAL A 154 10.36 11.49 -3.51
CA VAL A 154 10.11 10.83 -2.22
C VAL A 154 10.22 9.30 -2.31
N ILE A 155 9.86 8.72 -3.45
CA ILE A 155 9.96 7.27 -3.69
C ILE A 155 11.42 6.88 -3.91
N GLU A 156 12.18 7.66 -4.68
CA GLU A 156 13.63 7.44 -4.86
C GLU A 156 14.35 7.44 -3.51
N LYS A 157 14.04 8.40 -2.62
CA LYS A 157 14.60 8.46 -1.26
C LYS A 157 14.19 7.31 -0.34
N LEU A 158 13.11 6.58 -0.66
CA LEU A 158 12.70 5.40 0.09
C LEU A 158 13.37 4.12 -0.43
N PHE A 159 13.80 4.11 -1.70
CA PHE A 159 14.53 2.99 -2.26
C PHE A 159 16.04 3.00 -1.90
N PHE A 160 16.61 4.14 -1.46
CA PHE A 160 18.06 4.33 -1.33
C PHE A 160 18.51 5.20 -0.16
#